data_AF-A0A6F9CJI1-F1
#
_entry.id   AF-A0A6F9CJI1-F1
#
_cell.length_a   1.000
_cell.length_b   1.000
_cell.length_c   1.000
_cell.angle_alpha   90.00
_cell.angle_beta   90.00
_cell.angle_gamma   90.00
#
_symmetry.space_group_name_H-M   'P 1'
#
loop_
_entity.id
_entity.type
_entity.pdbx_description
1 polymer ?
#
loop_
_entity_poly.entity_id
_entity_poly.type
_entity_poly.pdbx_seq_one_letter_code
_entity_poly.pdbx_strand_id
1 'polypeptide(L)'
;MDVLVHNQINVLNGTMVRIQCIFTSCYKMDVNKFAMNWTYQENTNETEEMFMTYKKGMMPLRTDRFSDRVQFVVPPPRDSTIAVAIGASVGGALAVLILSMVVVKCIRRHKKQELISDEQKMEEEGKLDAEGGTEEGTKT
;
A
#
# COMPACT_ATOMS: atom_id res chain seq x y z
N MET A 1 26.25 -25.08 -4.03
CA MET A 1 24.95 -24.69 -4.64
C MET A 1 24.01 -25.79 -4.26
N ASP A 2 22.87 -25.44 -3.70
CA ASP A 2 21.90 -26.40 -3.19
C ASP A 2 20.60 -26.26 -3.97
N VAL A 3 20.02 -27.41 -4.33
CA VAL A 3 18.77 -27.51 -5.09
C VAL A 3 17.78 -28.30 -4.26
N LEU A 4 16.64 -27.69 -3.96
CA LEU A 4 15.57 -28.33 -3.19
C LEU A 4 14.35 -28.51 -4.09
N VAL A 5 13.95 -29.77 -4.29
CA VAL A 5 12.77 -30.18 -5.05
C VAL A 5 12.02 -31.24 -4.23
N HIS A 6 10.71 -31.35 -4.45
CA HIS A 6 9.90 -32.39 -3.82
C HIS A 6 10.32 -33.78 -4.32
N ASN A 7 10.63 -34.69 -3.40
CA ASN A 7 11.00 -36.07 -3.74
C ASN A 7 9.81 -36.89 -4.28
N GLN A 8 8.59 -36.57 -3.84
CA GLN A 8 7.38 -37.22 -4.31
C GLN A 8 6.23 -36.21 -4.29
N ILE A 9 5.38 -36.28 -5.31
CA ILE A 9 4.18 -35.45 -5.43
C ILE A 9 3.03 -36.36 -5.86
N ASN A 10 1.95 -36.38 -5.09
CA ASN A 10 0.74 -37.13 -5.42
C ASN A 10 -0.32 -36.16 -5.95
N VAL A 11 -0.89 -36.45 -7.12
CA VAL A 11 -1.80 -35.55 -7.84
C VAL A 11 -2.93 -36.36 -8.45
N LEU A 12 -4.12 -35.77 -8.54
CA LEU A 12 -5.26 -36.36 -9.23
C LEU A 12 -5.17 -36.09 -10.74
N ASN A 13 -5.62 -37.05 -11.55
CA ASN A 13 -5.60 -36.89 -13.01
C ASN A 13 -6.46 -35.69 -13.44
N GLY A 14 -5.89 -34.82 -14.26
CA GLY A 14 -6.58 -33.63 -14.78
C GLY A 14 -6.49 -32.38 -13.89
N THR A 15 -5.83 -32.45 -12.72
CA THR A 15 -5.57 -31.25 -11.91
C THR A 15 -4.20 -30.64 -12.21
N MET A 16 -4.04 -29.35 -11.89
CA MET A 16 -2.76 -28.67 -12.03
C MET A 16 -1.84 -29.01 -10.85
N VAL A 17 -0.59 -29.34 -11.17
CA VAL A 17 0.48 -29.55 -10.18
C VAL A 17 1.48 -28.42 -10.25
N ARG A 18 1.94 -27.96 -9.08
CA ARG A 18 3.04 -26.99 -8.97
C ARG A 18 4.28 -27.70 -8.45
N ILE A 19 5.28 -27.88 -9.31
CA ILE A 19 6.57 -28.45 -8.93
C ILE A 19 7.45 -27.31 -8.40
N GLN A 20 7.63 -27.25 -7.09
CA GLN A 20 8.49 -26.23 -6.48
C GLN A 20 9.96 -26.62 -6.59
N CYS A 21 10.79 -25.66 -7.01
CA CYS A 21 12.24 -25.79 -7.03
C CYS A 21 12.88 -24.54 -6.42
N ILE A 22 13.76 -24.74 -5.45
CA ILE A 22 14.48 -23.67 -4.77
C ILE A 22 15.97 -23.88 -5.02
N PHE A 23 16.60 -22.84 -5.57
CA PHE A 23 18.03 -22.79 -5.81
C PHE A 23 18.68 -21.82 -4.83
N THR A 24 19.61 -22.33 -4.02
CA THR A 24 20.36 -21.53 -3.06
C THR A 24 21.83 -21.55 -3.45
N SER A 25 22.41 -20.37 -3.62
CA SER A 25 23.84 -20.19 -3.91
C SER A 25 24.42 -19.09 -3.03
N CYS A 26 25.60 -19.33 -2.47
CA CYS A 26 26.37 -18.33 -1.72
C CYS A 26 27.14 -17.37 -2.64
N TYR A 27 27.18 -17.65 -3.94
CA TYR A 27 27.86 -16.83 -4.94
C TYR A 27 26.86 -16.02 -5.74
N LYS A 28 27.29 -14.82 -6.17
CA LYS A 28 26.55 -14.04 -7.18
C LYS A 28 26.46 -14.87 -8.45
N MET A 29 25.23 -15.23 -8.85
CA MET A 29 25.02 -15.98 -10.09
C MET A 29 25.23 -15.06 -11.29
N ASP A 30 26.10 -15.49 -12.21
CA ASP A 30 26.24 -14.86 -13.52
C ASP A 30 25.10 -15.34 -14.42
N VAL A 31 24.22 -14.42 -14.79
CA VAL A 31 23.04 -14.67 -15.63
C VAL A 31 23.43 -15.28 -16.98
N ASN A 32 24.63 -15.00 -17.49
CA ASN A 32 25.11 -15.52 -18.76
C ASN A 32 25.64 -16.96 -18.67
N LYS A 33 25.94 -17.42 -17.44
CA LYS A 33 26.42 -18.77 -17.16
C LYS A 33 25.39 -19.62 -16.46
N PHE A 34 24.30 -19.02 -15.99
CA PHE A 34 23.20 -19.72 -15.35
C PHE A 34 22.43 -20.53 -16.40
N ALA A 35 22.33 -21.84 -16.17
CA ALA A 35 21.50 -22.74 -16.94
C ALA A 35 20.64 -23.55 -15.98
N MET A 36 19.34 -23.61 -16.26
CA MET A 36 18.39 -24.44 -15.54
C MET A 36 17.47 -25.09 -16.56
N ASN A 37 17.54 -26.41 -16.65
CA ASN A 37 16.71 -27.20 -17.54
C ASN A 37 15.83 -28.11 -16.70
N TRP A 38 14.57 -28.28 -17.11
CA TRP A 38 13.74 -29.34 -16.60
C TRP A 38 13.64 -30.44 -17.65
N THR A 39 14.07 -31.62 -17.24
CA THR A 39 13.93 -32.85 -18.00
C THR A 39 12.85 -33.71 -17.37
N TYR A 40 12.16 -34.45 -18.22
CA TYR A 40 11.22 -35.47 -17.83
C TYR A 40 11.70 -36.81 -18.35
N GLN A 41 11.61 -37.81 -17.50
CA GLN A 41 11.87 -39.20 -17.82
C GLN A 41 10.82 -40.03 -17.09
N GLU A 42 10.12 -40.91 -17.82
CA GLU A 42 9.09 -41.75 -17.23
C GLU A 42 9.71 -42.93 -16.49
N ASN A 43 10.66 -43.60 -17.13
CA ASN A 43 11.39 -44.74 -16.61
C ASN A 43 12.90 -44.60 -16.90
N THR A 44 13.77 -45.24 -16.10
CA THR A 44 15.24 -45.16 -16.26
C THR A 44 15.76 -45.60 -17.63
N ASN A 45 14.94 -46.31 -18.42
CA ASN A 45 15.30 -46.84 -19.73
C ASN A 45 14.88 -45.92 -20.88
N GLU A 46 14.13 -44.84 -20.61
CA GLU A 46 13.60 -43.94 -21.63
C GLU A 46 14.51 -42.74 -21.88
N THR A 47 14.36 -42.09 -23.03
CA THR A 47 15.12 -40.89 -23.35
C THR A 47 14.64 -39.70 -22.53
N GLU A 48 15.56 -38.96 -21.91
CA GLU A 48 15.24 -37.71 -21.23
C GLU A 48 14.78 -36.65 -22.23
N GLU A 49 13.61 -36.07 -21.98
CA GLU A 49 13.04 -35.00 -22.79
C GLU A 49 13.03 -33.70 -22.00
N MET A 50 13.58 -32.62 -22.56
CA MET A 50 13.51 -31.29 -21.94
C MET A 50 12.15 -30.64 -22.22
N PHE A 51 11.47 -30.17 -21.18
CA PHE A 51 10.19 -29.47 -21.29
C PHE A 51 10.23 -28.01 -20.79
N MET A 52 11.35 -27.59 -20.21
CA MET A 52 11.61 -26.20 -19.78
C MET A 52 13.10 -25.90 -19.87
N THR A 53 13.46 -24.68 -20.28
CA THR A 53 14.87 -24.26 -20.34
C THR A 53 15.04 -22.80 -19.91
N TYR A 54 16.25 -22.45 -19.51
CA TYR A 54 16.63 -21.08 -19.22
C TYR A 54 17.31 -20.41 -20.42
N LYS A 55 16.68 -19.37 -20.97
CA LYS A 55 17.32 -18.45 -21.94
C LYS A 55 16.88 -17.02 -21.62
N LYS A 56 17.66 -16.30 -20.81
CA LYS A 56 17.32 -14.97 -20.27
C LYS A 56 15.98 -14.94 -19.50
N GLY A 57 15.64 -16.08 -18.90
CA GLY A 57 14.33 -16.35 -18.30
C GLY A 57 13.95 -17.81 -18.49
N MET A 58 13.09 -18.33 -17.64
CA MET A 58 12.56 -19.70 -17.78
C MET A 58 11.48 -19.71 -18.86
N MET A 59 11.63 -20.58 -19.85
CA MET A 59 10.73 -20.71 -20.98
C MET A 59 10.29 -22.16 -21.18
N PRO A 60 8.98 -22.43 -21.30
CA PRO A 60 8.48 -23.77 -21.60
C PRO A 60 8.88 -24.15 -23.03
N LEU A 61 9.24 -25.42 -23.21
CA LEU A 61 9.49 -26.00 -24.53
C LEU A 61 8.21 -26.67 -25.02
N ARG A 62 7.84 -26.38 -26.26
CA ARG A 62 6.74 -27.06 -26.95
C ARG A 62 7.21 -28.46 -27.32
N THR A 63 6.61 -29.47 -26.70
CA THR A 63 6.79 -30.88 -27.07
C THR A 63 5.44 -31.52 -27.35
N ASP A 64 5.41 -32.64 -28.07
CA ASP A 64 4.15 -33.35 -28.36
C ASP A 64 3.46 -33.81 -27.07
N ARG A 65 4.26 -34.18 -26.07
CA ARG A 65 3.77 -34.65 -24.77
C ARG A 65 3.23 -33.51 -23.92
N PHE A 66 3.99 -32.43 -23.73
CA PHE A 66 3.64 -31.39 -22.76
C PHE A 66 2.89 -30.21 -23.38
N SER A 67 3.09 -29.95 -24.67
CA SER A 67 2.39 -28.93 -25.44
C SER A 67 2.26 -27.61 -24.66
N ASP A 68 1.03 -27.16 -24.36
CA ASP A 68 0.73 -25.94 -23.61
C ASP A 68 0.41 -26.15 -22.12
N ARG A 69 0.67 -27.35 -21.59
CA ARG A 69 0.31 -27.72 -20.23
C ARG A 69 1.33 -27.30 -19.17
N VAL A 70 2.42 -26.66 -19.58
CA VAL A 70 3.52 -26.26 -18.70
C VAL A 70 3.67 -24.74 -18.69
N GLN A 71 3.66 -24.16 -17.50
CA GLN A 71 3.89 -22.74 -17.27
C GLN A 71 4.88 -22.53 -16.12
N PHE A 72 5.77 -21.56 -16.29
CA PHE A 72 6.65 -21.12 -15.21
C PHE A 72 5.99 -20.00 -14.39
N VAL A 73 6.03 -20.12 -13.06
CA VAL A 73 5.50 -19.12 -12.14
C VAL A 73 6.63 -18.62 -11.23
N VAL A 74 6.91 -17.32 -11.30
CA VAL A 74 7.85 -16.66 -10.37
C VAL A 74 7.09 -16.29 -9.09
N PRO A 75 7.64 -16.56 -7.89
CA PRO A 75 7.07 -16.02 -6.66
C PRO A 75 7.01 -14.48 -6.73
N PRO A 76 5.93 -13.83 -6.26
CA PRO A 76 5.88 -12.38 -6.27
C PRO A 76 7.07 -11.80 -5.49
N PRO A 77 7.64 -10.65 -5.94
CA PRO A 77 8.63 -9.93 -5.16
C PRO A 77 8.09 -9.69 -3.74
N ARG A 78 8.90 -10.02 -2.73
CA ARG A 78 8.57 -9.70 -1.33
C ARG A 78 8.86 -8.22 -1.10
N ASP A 79 8.09 -7.34 -1.71
CA ASP A 79 8.30 -5.91 -1.58
C ASP A 79 7.62 -5.39 -0.30
N SER A 80 8.36 -5.39 0.81
CA SER A 80 7.97 -4.69 2.05
C SER A 80 7.66 -3.21 1.83
N THR A 81 8.15 -2.62 0.73
CA THR A 81 7.89 -1.24 0.30
C THR A 81 6.41 -0.97 0.00
N ILE A 82 5.68 -1.95 -0.54
CA ILE A 82 4.26 -1.79 -0.90
C ILE A 82 3.40 -1.68 0.38
N ALA A 83 3.73 -2.46 1.41
CA ALA A 83 3.05 -2.40 2.71
C ALA A 83 3.30 -1.06 3.43
N VAL A 84 4.50 -0.51 3.31
CA VAL A 84 4.86 0.79 3.92
C VAL A 84 4.15 1.96 3.24
N ALA A 85 4.01 1.94 1.91
CA ALA A 85 3.36 3.02 1.16
C ALA A 85 1.85 3.16 1.48
N ILE A 86 1.14 2.05 1.63
CA ILE A 86 -0.30 2.05 1.96
C ILE A 86 -0.53 2.48 3.42
N GLY A 87 0.32 2.01 4.35
CA GLY A 87 0.26 2.39 5.76
C GLY A 87 0.52 3.88 6.01
N ALA A 88 1.51 4.46 5.31
CA ALA A 88 1.84 5.88 5.45
C ALA A 88 0.76 6.81 4.86
N SER A 89 0.12 6.40 3.76
CA SER A 89 -0.85 7.24 3.04
C SER A 89 -2.17 7.38 3.81
N VAL A 90 -2.69 6.30 4.39
CA VAL A 90 -3.97 6.33 5.13
C VAL A 90 -3.80 6.98 6.50
N GLY A 91 -2.68 6.72 7.19
CA GLY A 91 -2.39 7.34 8.49
C GLY A 91 -2.08 8.84 8.40
N GLY A 92 -1.31 9.25 7.39
CA GLY A 92 -0.94 10.65 7.19
C GLY A 92 -2.14 11.55 6.86
N ALA A 93 -3.04 11.09 5.99
CA ALA A 93 -4.26 11.82 5.64
C ALA A 93 -5.16 12.04 6.87
N LEU A 94 -5.32 11.03 7.72
CA LEU A 94 -6.15 11.13 8.93
C LEU A 94 -5.58 12.16 9.93
N ALA A 95 -4.25 12.18 10.12
CA ALA A 95 -3.59 13.12 11.02
C ALA A 95 -3.73 14.58 10.54
N VAL A 96 -3.56 14.82 9.24
CA VAL A 96 -3.73 16.16 8.64
C VAL A 96 -5.18 16.65 8.77
N LEU A 97 -6.16 15.76 8.56
CA LEU A 97 -7.57 16.10 8.75
C LEU A 97 -7.87 16.49 10.21
N ILE A 98 -7.39 15.72 11.19
CA ILE A 98 -7.59 16.04 12.62
C ILE A 98 -6.97 17.39 12.97
N LEU A 99 -5.72 17.64 12.56
CA LEU A 99 -5.05 18.93 12.79
C LEU A 99 -5.82 20.09 12.15
N SER A 100 -6.29 19.94 10.91
CA SER A 100 -7.08 20.96 10.23
C SER A 100 -8.39 21.28 10.96
N MET A 101 -9.09 20.26 11.47
CA MET A 101 -10.33 20.45 12.24
C MET A 101 -10.07 21.18 13.55
N VAL A 102 -8.96 20.88 14.24
CA VAL A 102 -8.56 21.58 15.47
C VAL A 102 -8.27 23.05 15.21
N VAL A 103 -7.48 23.37 14.18
CA VAL A 103 -7.15 24.76 13.80
C VAL A 103 -8.42 25.54 13.47
N VAL A 104 -9.31 25.00 12.63
CA VAL A 104 -10.59 25.65 12.29
C VAL A 104 -11.47 25.86 13.52
N LYS A 105 -11.53 24.87 14.43
CA LYS A 105 -12.31 24.98 15.67
C LYS A 105 -11.72 26.02 16.62
N CYS A 106 -10.40 26.14 16.72
CA CYS A 106 -9.72 27.18 17.50
C CYS A 106 -9.99 28.58 16.93
N ILE A 107 -9.89 28.77 15.60
CA ILE A 107 -10.18 30.05 14.94
C ILE A 107 -11.64 30.45 15.15
N ARG A 108 -12.59 29.51 14.96
CA ARG A 108 -14.02 29.78 15.18
C ARG A 108 -14.33 30.13 16.63
N ARG A 109 -13.69 29.46 17.60
CA ARG A 109 -13.85 29.77 19.02
C ARG A 109 -13.28 31.14 19.37
N HIS A 110 -12.10 31.47 18.85
CA HIS A 110 -11.48 32.77 19.06
C HIS A 110 -12.38 33.89 18.50
N LYS A 111 -12.84 33.76 17.25
CA LYS A 111 -13.75 34.74 16.66
C LYS A 111 -15.07 34.87 17.40
N LYS A 112 -15.57 33.78 17.99
CA LYS A 112 -16.78 33.82 18.83
C LYS A 112 -16.53 34.53 20.18
N GLN A 113 -15.36 34.38 20.79
CA GLN A 113 -15.00 35.08 22.02
C GLN A 113 -14.77 36.57 21.79
N GLU A 114 -14.15 36.96 20.68
CA GLU A 114 -14.03 38.37 20.27
C GLU A 114 -15.40 39.04 20.16
N LEU A 115 -16.37 38.41 19.48
CA LEU A 115 -17.72 38.94 19.36
C LEU A 115 -18.44 39.09 20.71
N ILE A 116 -18.22 38.16 21.64
CA ILE A 116 -18.79 38.24 23.00
C ILE A 116 -18.11 39.36 23.81
N SER A 117 -16.80 39.57 23.63
CA SER A 117 -16.07 40.65 24.29
C SER A 117 -16.45 42.03 23.74
N ASP A 118 -16.73 42.14 22.43
CA ASP A 118 -17.17 43.38 21.79
C ASP A 118 -18.62 43.74 22.17
N GLU A 119 -19.53 42.75 22.29
CA GLU A 119 -20.90 43.00 22.77
C GLU A 119 -20.94 43.48 24.22
N GLN A 120 -20.11 42.92 25.11
CA GLN A 120 -20.05 43.37 26.51
C GLN A 120 -19.45 44.78 26.67
N LYS A 121 -18.55 45.19 25.76
CA LYS A 121 -17.96 46.54 25.77
C LYS A 121 -18.96 47.61 25.30
N MET A 122 -19.85 47.27 24.38
CA MET A 122 -20.89 48.20 23.89
C MET A 122 -22.05 48.41 24.88
N GLU A 123 -22.23 47.54 25.89
CA GLU A 123 -23.25 47.71 26.94
C GLU A 123 -22.78 48.65 28.07
N GLU A 124 -21.48 48.82 28.29
CA GLU A 124 -20.93 49.74 29.32
C GLU A 124 -20.83 51.20 28.84
N GLU A 125 -20.71 51.44 27.52
CA GLU A 125 -20.57 52.79 26.94
C GLU A 125 -21.91 53.51 26.67
N GLY A 126 -23.05 52.89 26.96
CA GLY A 126 -24.39 53.45 26.73
C GLY A 126 -24.99 54.29 27.86
N LYS A 127 -24.24 54.56 28.95
CA LYS A 127 -24.77 55.26 30.14
C LYS A 127 -24.03 56.56 30.50
N LEU A 128 -23.48 57.25 29.52
CA LEU A 128 -23.10 58.65 29.65
C LEU A 128 -23.69 59.39 28.45
N ASP A 129 -24.15 60.62 28.71
CA ASP A 129 -24.73 61.58 27.76
C ASP A 129 -26.26 61.54 27.58
N ALA A 130 -26.95 62.04 28.61
CA ALA A 130 -28.21 62.76 28.42
C ALA A 130 -28.30 63.93 29.40
N GLU A 131 -27.53 64.99 29.15
CA GLU A 131 -27.78 66.32 29.71
C GLU A 131 -27.84 67.35 28.57
N GLY A 132 -28.97 68.05 28.43
CA GLY A 132 -29.07 69.17 27.51
C GLY A 132 -30.48 69.63 27.13
N GLY A 133 -31.10 70.45 28.01
CA GLY A 133 -31.96 71.60 27.66
C GLY A 133 -33.48 71.36 27.55
N THR A 134 -34.37 72.35 27.76
CA THR A 134 -34.36 73.76 28.19
C THR A 134 -35.84 74.20 28.39
N GLU A 135 -36.09 75.17 29.29
CA GLU A 135 -37.30 76.04 29.43
C GLU A 135 -38.64 75.37 29.85
N GLU A 136 -39.57 75.96 30.62
CA GLU A 136 -39.95 77.35 30.90
C GLU A 136 -40.72 77.42 32.25
N GLY A 137 -40.86 78.62 32.86
CA GLY A 137 -41.26 78.81 34.27
C GLY A 137 -42.76 78.85 34.61
N THR A 138 -43.07 79.13 35.89
CA THR A 138 -44.24 79.91 36.36
C THR A 138 -44.09 80.26 37.85
N LYS A 139 -44.43 81.52 38.13
CA LYS A 139 -44.39 82.29 39.37
C LYS A 139 -45.62 82.04 40.26
N THR A 140 -45.44 81.89 41.57
CA THR A 140 -46.19 82.56 42.67
C THR A 140 -45.53 82.31 44.00
#